data_AF-C5FC35-F1
#
_entry.id   AF-C5FC35-F1
#
_cell.length_a   1.000
_cell.length_b   1.000
_cell.length_c   1.000
_cell.angle_alpha   90.00
_cell.angle_beta   90.00
_cell.angle_gamma   90.00
#
_symmetry.space_group_name_H-M   'P 1'
#
loop_
_entity.id
_entity.type
_entity.pdbx_description
1 polymer ?
#
loop_
_entity_poly.entity_id
_entity_poly.type
_entity_poly.pdbx_seq_one_letter_code
_entity_poly.pdbx_strand_id
1 'polypeptide(L)'
;MSSSDATKEYLPQEIESLLVQDQRATLAESRKRMRQASSASLASTSSDFLAVKIDALVSEVNHIEDCKTAIHGLSHLRRLPPLVASERLKSLALASTPLNDEIRVIKRQRRLIQEDMEEAMPRYKDLESAYIDAMVSKVATASGNQSKYKFKANKFRVAVEEFYEASKMEGADEFKKLAHCHVLGWFLSKDVRAAHLVPKSLDECSVAHLFGAGTITIDDPRNSLMLHQHIEMAMDKGSIVIVPLKAPEAREMVKWKVLVTDPTLLNHIILPKVKWKDIHGKTLTFLGHNRPAKRYLYFRYVMTYLMLKNKGRLDWAQEVETGKCMWATPGKYLRRSMLVNLARRVSDHYLPEVFYNTTTFDVSDNGTDAQETEDSLAIILANNMLTHHKEKEDEDEDDEDDDKEPKE
;
A
#
# COMPACT_ATOMS: atom_id res chain seq x y z
N MET A 1 23.92 14.68 -27.24
CA MET A 1 23.13 15.75 -27.87
C MET A 1 22.55 16.60 -26.75
N SER A 2 22.83 17.90 -26.80
CA SER A 2 22.58 18.89 -25.75
C SER A 2 21.08 19.03 -25.46
N SER A 3 20.63 18.69 -24.26
CA SER A 3 19.30 19.06 -23.77
C SER A 3 19.43 20.45 -23.17
N SER A 4 18.95 21.46 -23.90
CA SER A 4 18.80 22.81 -23.39
C SER A 4 17.78 22.77 -22.25
N ASP A 5 18.25 23.04 -21.04
CA ASP A 5 17.46 23.20 -19.82
C ASP A 5 16.58 24.47 -19.99
N ALA A 6 15.42 24.30 -20.62
CA ALA A 6 14.44 25.35 -20.80
C ALA A 6 13.87 25.67 -19.41
N THR A 7 14.40 26.73 -18.80
CA THR A 7 14.00 27.16 -17.47
C THR A 7 12.53 27.51 -17.50
N LYS A 8 11.73 26.77 -16.74
CA LYS A 8 10.27 26.91 -16.69
C LYS A 8 9.93 28.27 -16.10
N GLU A 9 9.42 29.17 -16.93
CA GLU A 9 9.13 30.56 -16.56
C GLU A 9 7.64 30.70 -16.24
N TYR A 10 7.33 30.99 -14.97
CA TYR A 10 5.96 31.05 -14.47
C TYR A 10 5.31 32.44 -14.60
N LEU A 11 6.12 33.47 -14.81
CA LEU A 11 5.67 34.85 -14.91
C LEU A 11 6.24 35.49 -16.18
N PRO A 12 5.41 36.03 -17.08
CA PRO A 12 5.88 36.77 -18.24
C PRO A 12 6.64 38.05 -17.86
N GLN A 13 7.64 38.43 -18.66
CA GLN A 13 8.48 39.61 -18.43
C GLN A 13 7.65 40.92 -18.35
N GLU A 14 6.54 40.99 -19.08
CA GLU A 14 5.66 42.16 -19.07
C GLU A 14 5.06 42.39 -17.68
N ILE A 15 4.70 41.31 -16.96
CA ILE A 15 4.14 41.39 -15.61
C ILE A 15 5.25 41.66 -14.59
N GLU A 16 6.43 41.05 -14.78
CA GLU A 16 7.60 41.28 -13.91
C GLU A 16 8.04 42.76 -13.92
N SER A 17 7.87 43.43 -15.05
CA SER A 17 8.12 44.88 -15.20
C SER A 17 7.17 45.77 -14.40
N LEU A 18 5.99 45.30 -13.99
CA LEU A 18 5.01 46.08 -13.23
C LEU A 18 5.21 46.00 -11.70
N LEU A 19 6.04 45.06 -11.26
CA LEU A 19 6.30 44.79 -9.84
C LEU A 19 7.16 45.87 -9.19
N VAL A 20 6.90 46.09 -7.89
CA VAL A 20 7.72 46.95 -7.04
C VAL A 20 9.04 46.24 -6.72
N GLN A 21 10.10 47.00 -6.43
CA GLN A 21 11.45 46.49 -6.20
C GLN A 21 11.51 45.34 -5.17
N ASP A 22 10.75 45.45 -4.07
CA ASP A 22 10.68 44.41 -3.05
C ASP A 22 10.06 43.11 -3.59
N GLN A 23 8.97 43.19 -4.36
CA GLN A 23 8.32 42.03 -4.97
C GLN A 23 9.23 41.35 -6.01
N ARG A 24 9.98 42.14 -6.79
CA ARG A 24 11.00 41.61 -7.71
C ARG A 24 12.12 40.90 -6.97
N ALA A 25 12.58 41.45 -5.85
CA ALA A 25 13.60 40.83 -5.02
C ALA A 25 13.13 39.48 -4.44
N THR A 26 11.90 39.41 -3.91
CA THR A 26 11.30 38.16 -3.41
C THR A 26 11.21 37.10 -4.51
N LEU A 27 10.71 37.45 -5.69
CA LEU A 27 10.60 36.51 -6.82
C LEU A 27 11.96 36.07 -7.36
N ALA A 28 12.94 36.97 -7.44
CA ALA A 28 14.30 36.62 -7.86
C ALA A 28 14.94 35.63 -6.87
N GLU A 29 14.72 35.83 -5.56
CA GLU A 29 15.22 34.97 -4.51
C GLU A 29 14.53 33.59 -4.53
N SER A 30 13.20 33.51 -4.69
CA SER A 30 12.53 32.21 -4.81
C SER A 30 12.85 31.48 -6.11
N ARG A 31 13.02 32.20 -7.24
CA ARG A 31 13.52 31.65 -8.50
C ARG A 31 14.94 31.08 -8.33
N LYS A 32 15.80 31.75 -7.57
CA LYS A 32 17.15 31.28 -7.25
C LYS A 32 17.11 30.00 -6.40
N ARG A 33 16.27 29.94 -5.36
CA ARG A 33 16.10 28.73 -4.53
C ARG A 33 15.59 27.54 -5.33
N MET A 34 14.58 27.75 -6.18
CA MET A 34 14.05 26.73 -7.09
C MET A 34 15.14 26.16 -8.00
N ARG A 35 16.00 27.02 -8.56
CA ARG A 35 17.14 26.58 -9.39
C ARG A 35 18.16 25.78 -8.59
N GLN A 36 18.53 26.27 -7.41
CA GLN A 36 19.49 25.59 -6.53
C GLN A 36 19.00 24.20 -6.14
N ALA A 37 17.73 24.08 -5.73
CA ALA A 37 17.14 22.80 -5.35
C ALA A 37 17.03 21.82 -6.53
N SER A 38 16.72 22.31 -7.73
CA SER A 38 16.66 21.47 -8.95
C SER A 38 18.04 21.00 -9.43
N SER A 39 19.09 21.79 -9.16
CA SER A 39 20.48 21.48 -9.54
C SER A 39 21.25 20.63 -8.51
N ALA A 40 20.64 20.33 -7.36
CA ALA A 40 21.27 19.56 -6.29
C ALA A 40 21.53 18.11 -6.78
N SER A 41 22.75 17.87 -7.26
CA SER A 41 23.12 16.65 -7.98
C SER A 41 23.84 15.60 -7.12
N LEU A 42 24.01 15.86 -5.81
CA LEU A 42 24.80 15.03 -4.91
C LEU A 42 23.90 14.46 -3.80
N ALA A 43 23.04 13.51 -4.18
CA ALA A 43 22.45 12.60 -3.20
C ALA A 43 23.43 11.45 -2.99
N SER A 44 24.00 11.34 -1.78
CA SER A 44 24.85 10.21 -1.39
C SER A 44 24.04 8.93 -1.25
N THR A 45 22.77 9.04 -0.85
CA THR A 45 21.89 7.92 -0.57
C THR A 45 20.55 8.05 -1.30
N SER A 46 19.81 6.95 -1.42
CA SER A 46 18.46 6.97 -2.00
C SER A 46 17.43 7.73 -1.12
N SER A 47 17.66 7.79 0.20
CA SER A 47 16.88 8.64 1.12
C SER A 47 17.14 10.12 0.87
N ASP A 48 18.41 10.49 0.70
CA ASP A 48 18.81 11.86 0.34
C ASP A 48 18.23 12.23 -1.03
N PHE A 49 18.17 11.29 -1.97
CA PHE A 49 17.57 11.51 -3.27
C PHE A 49 16.08 11.90 -3.17
N LEU A 50 15.27 11.18 -2.38
CA LEU A 50 13.87 11.58 -2.20
C LEU A 50 13.73 12.89 -1.42
N ALA A 51 14.61 13.16 -0.44
CA ALA A 51 14.62 14.43 0.27
C ALA A 51 14.92 15.60 -0.68
N VAL A 52 15.97 15.49 -1.50
CA VAL A 52 16.33 16.46 -2.54
C VAL A 52 15.20 16.64 -3.55
N LYS A 53 14.56 15.55 -4.01
CA LYS A 53 13.42 15.64 -4.93
C LYS A 53 12.23 16.35 -4.31
N ILE A 54 11.92 16.07 -3.04
CA ILE A 54 10.87 16.78 -2.30
C ILE A 54 11.21 18.27 -2.21
N ASP A 55 12.46 18.62 -1.86
CA ASP A 55 12.88 20.01 -1.70
C ASP A 55 12.86 20.77 -3.03
N ALA A 56 13.22 20.13 -4.15
CA ALA A 56 13.10 20.69 -5.49
C ALA A 56 11.65 21.03 -5.85
N LEU A 57 10.73 20.07 -5.68
CA LEU A 57 9.31 20.27 -5.96
C LEU A 57 8.68 21.32 -5.03
N VAL A 58 9.03 21.30 -3.74
CA VAL A 58 8.55 22.31 -2.76
C VAL A 58 9.04 23.70 -3.13
N SER A 59 10.31 23.83 -3.55
CA SER A 59 10.86 25.11 -3.98
C SER A 59 10.18 25.66 -5.23
N GLU A 60 9.80 24.79 -6.18
CA GLU A 60 9.02 25.16 -7.36
C GLU A 60 7.60 25.61 -7.02
N VAL A 61 6.89 24.87 -6.14
CA VAL A 61 5.55 25.26 -5.67
C VAL A 61 5.59 26.59 -4.93
N ASN A 62 6.58 26.81 -4.06
CA ASN A 62 6.76 28.08 -3.35
C ASN A 62 6.97 29.23 -4.33
N HIS A 63 7.77 29.03 -5.38
CA HIS A 63 7.96 30.05 -6.42
C HIS A 63 6.65 30.37 -7.15
N ILE A 64 5.84 29.37 -7.48
CA ILE A 64 4.51 29.57 -8.08
C ILE A 64 3.60 30.37 -7.13
N GLU A 65 3.65 30.11 -5.83
CA GLU A 65 2.84 30.83 -4.84
C GLU A 65 3.27 32.28 -4.65
N ASP A 66 4.59 32.55 -4.71
CA ASP A 66 5.11 33.92 -4.77
C ASP A 66 4.62 34.65 -6.05
N CYS A 67 4.59 33.95 -7.19
CA CYS A 67 4.02 34.49 -8.44
C CYS A 67 2.54 34.84 -8.29
N LYS A 68 1.73 33.98 -7.66
CA LYS A 68 0.32 34.26 -7.39
C LYS A 68 0.16 35.47 -6.48
N THR A 69 0.95 35.55 -5.41
CA THR A 69 0.95 36.67 -4.46
C THR A 69 1.29 37.99 -5.16
N ALA A 70 2.28 37.97 -6.05
CA ALA A 70 2.67 39.13 -6.86
C ALA A 70 1.52 39.60 -7.78
N ILE A 71 0.85 38.67 -8.45
CA ILE A 71 -0.31 38.97 -9.32
C ILE A 71 -1.48 39.53 -8.52
N HIS A 72 -1.78 38.95 -7.34
CA HIS A 72 -2.79 39.48 -6.43
C HIS A 72 -2.47 40.91 -6.00
N GLY A 73 -1.21 41.19 -5.65
CA GLY A 73 -0.75 42.54 -5.31
C GLY A 73 -0.93 43.54 -6.46
N LEU A 74 -0.57 43.16 -7.69
CA LEU A 74 -0.76 44.01 -8.88
C LEU A 74 -2.25 44.26 -9.18
N SER A 75 -3.09 43.23 -9.04
CA SER A 75 -4.54 43.36 -9.21
C SER A 75 -5.15 44.29 -8.16
N HIS A 76 -4.73 44.18 -6.90
CA HIS A 76 -5.20 45.05 -5.81
C HIS A 76 -4.81 46.51 -6.04
N LEU A 77 -3.58 46.75 -6.52
CA LEU A 77 -3.09 48.07 -6.91
C LEU A 77 -3.66 48.58 -8.25
N ARG A 78 -4.58 47.84 -8.88
CA ARG A 78 -5.16 48.14 -10.21
C ARG A 78 -4.12 48.33 -11.33
N ARG A 79 -2.93 47.74 -11.16
CA ARG A 79 -1.86 47.75 -12.17
C ARG A 79 -2.01 46.63 -13.20
N LEU A 80 -2.87 45.65 -12.92
CA LEU A 80 -3.20 44.57 -13.82
C LEU A 80 -4.74 44.46 -13.95
N PRO A 81 -5.29 44.34 -15.17
CA PRO A 81 -6.73 44.14 -15.35
C PRO A 81 -7.21 42.88 -14.63
N PRO A 82 -8.37 42.91 -13.92
CA PRO A 82 -8.86 41.77 -13.14
C PRO A 82 -9.02 40.47 -13.95
N LEU A 83 -9.44 40.58 -15.22
CA LEU A 83 -9.59 39.44 -16.12
C LEU A 83 -8.25 38.75 -16.39
N VAL A 84 -7.21 39.55 -16.68
CA VAL A 84 -5.85 39.06 -16.93
C VAL A 84 -5.25 38.45 -15.66
N ALA A 85 -5.48 39.08 -14.50
CA ALA A 85 -5.06 38.55 -13.21
C ALA A 85 -5.70 37.17 -12.94
N SER A 86 -7.02 37.06 -13.15
CA SER A 86 -7.77 35.82 -12.94
C SER A 86 -7.29 34.68 -13.86
N GLU A 87 -7.10 34.95 -15.15
CA GLU A 87 -6.61 33.95 -16.11
C GLU A 87 -5.22 33.44 -15.74
N ARG A 88 -4.32 34.33 -15.31
CA ARG A 88 -2.97 33.96 -14.88
C ARG A 88 -2.97 33.17 -13.57
N LEU A 89 -3.78 33.56 -12.59
CA LEU A 89 -3.95 32.79 -11.35
C LEU A 89 -4.47 31.38 -11.64
N LYS A 90 -5.40 31.23 -12.59
CA LYS A 90 -5.89 29.92 -13.04
C LYS A 90 -4.78 29.08 -13.66
N SER A 91 -3.96 29.68 -14.54
CA SER A 91 -2.80 28.99 -15.14
C SER A 91 -1.77 28.55 -14.10
N LEU A 92 -1.47 29.40 -13.10
CA LEU A 92 -0.55 29.06 -12.02
C LEU A 92 -1.13 27.97 -11.10
N ALA A 93 -2.43 28.01 -10.83
CA ALA A 93 -3.12 26.95 -10.10
C ALA A 93 -2.95 25.61 -10.82
N LEU A 94 -3.27 25.55 -12.13
CA LEU A 94 -3.10 24.37 -12.97
C LEU A 94 -1.65 23.83 -13.00
N ALA A 95 -0.65 24.72 -12.93
CA ALA A 95 0.75 24.31 -12.83
C ALA A 95 1.13 23.77 -11.43
N SER A 96 0.59 24.36 -10.36
CA SER A 96 0.91 23.96 -8.98
C SER A 96 0.22 22.68 -8.52
N THR A 97 -0.96 22.35 -9.05
CA THR A 97 -1.72 21.15 -8.66
C THR A 97 -0.93 19.84 -8.84
N PRO A 98 -0.41 19.51 -10.04
CA PRO A 98 0.31 18.25 -10.24
C PRO A 98 1.59 18.15 -9.40
N LEU A 99 2.28 19.28 -9.17
CA LEU A 99 3.47 19.31 -8.31
C LEU A 99 3.13 19.02 -6.86
N ASN A 100 2.04 19.61 -6.34
CA ASN A 100 1.56 19.32 -4.99
C ASN A 100 1.14 17.86 -4.84
N ASP A 101 0.52 17.28 -5.85
CA ASP A 101 0.14 15.86 -5.84
C ASP A 101 1.37 14.96 -5.86
N GLU A 102 2.40 15.28 -6.66
CA GLU A 102 3.66 14.54 -6.66
C GLU A 102 4.39 14.64 -5.30
N ILE A 103 4.46 15.83 -4.69
CA ILE A 103 5.03 16.01 -3.34
C ILE A 103 4.30 15.12 -2.33
N ARG A 104 2.97 15.09 -2.37
CA ARG A 104 2.15 14.25 -1.47
C ARG A 104 2.46 12.77 -1.68
N VAL A 105 2.51 12.32 -2.93
CA VAL A 105 2.81 10.92 -3.28
C VAL A 105 4.20 10.53 -2.79
N ILE A 106 5.23 11.33 -3.08
CA ILE A 106 6.61 11.02 -2.69
C ILE A 106 6.77 11.04 -1.17
N LYS A 107 6.21 12.04 -0.47
CA LYS A 107 6.24 12.08 1.01
C LYS A 107 5.57 10.86 1.62
N ARG A 108 4.45 10.38 1.06
CA ARG A 108 3.77 9.17 1.52
C ARG A 108 4.55 7.91 1.19
N GLN A 109 5.10 7.79 -0.01
CA GLN A 109 5.94 6.67 -0.38
C GLN A 109 7.16 6.57 0.53
N ARG A 110 7.81 7.70 0.84
CA ARG A 110 8.90 7.77 1.81
C ARG A 110 8.44 7.32 3.19
N ARG A 111 7.27 7.77 3.66
CA ARG A 111 6.71 7.34 4.95
C ARG A 111 6.41 5.84 4.98
N LEU A 112 5.75 5.30 3.96
CA LEU A 112 5.44 3.86 3.88
C LEU A 112 6.70 3.00 3.85
N ILE A 113 7.73 3.44 3.11
CA ILE A 113 9.03 2.78 3.09
C ILE A 113 9.67 2.85 4.50
N GLN A 114 9.68 4.02 5.13
CA GLN A 114 10.20 4.20 6.48
C GLN A 114 9.49 3.33 7.53
N GLU A 115 8.15 3.30 7.51
CA GLU A 115 7.33 2.48 8.40
C GLU A 115 7.63 0.98 8.19
N ASP A 116 7.71 0.52 6.94
CA ASP A 116 8.10 -0.86 6.64
C ASP A 116 9.54 -1.18 7.08
N MET A 117 10.44 -0.20 6.96
CA MET A 117 11.83 -0.35 7.35
C MET A 117 11.96 -0.46 8.86
N GLU A 118 11.30 0.41 9.64
CA GLU A 118 11.27 0.33 11.10
C GLU A 118 10.72 -1.02 11.58
N GLU A 119 9.81 -1.63 10.80
CA GLU A 119 9.29 -2.98 11.04
C GLU A 119 10.27 -4.10 10.65
N ALA A 120 11.03 -3.92 9.57
CA ALA A 120 12.02 -4.88 9.05
C ALA A 120 13.46 -4.66 9.59
N MET A 121 13.65 -3.66 10.45
CA MET A 121 14.96 -3.24 10.99
C MET A 121 15.82 -4.31 11.66
N PRO A 122 15.33 -5.46 12.14
CA PRO A 122 16.23 -6.49 12.65
C PRO A 122 17.21 -7.05 11.61
N ARG A 123 17.04 -6.78 10.30
CA ARG A 123 17.82 -7.39 9.21
C ARG A 123 18.85 -6.47 8.53
N TYR A 124 18.66 -5.16 8.56
CA TYR A 124 19.52 -4.25 7.80
C TYR A 124 20.55 -3.57 8.70
N LYS A 125 21.81 -3.62 8.26
CA LYS A 125 22.94 -3.05 9.00
C LYS A 125 22.89 -1.52 9.03
N ASP A 126 22.23 -0.92 8.04
CA ASP A 126 22.00 0.51 7.88
C ASP A 126 20.69 0.78 7.11
N LEU A 127 20.13 1.97 7.32
CA LEU A 127 18.90 2.46 6.67
C LEU A 127 19.04 2.53 5.14
N GLU A 128 20.26 2.63 4.62
CA GLU A 128 20.49 2.84 3.20
C GLU A 128 20.26 1.56 2.40
N SER A 129 20.78 0.43 2.88
CA SER A 129 20.63 -0.89 2.26
C SER A 129 19.15 -1.30 2.13
N ALA A 130 18.36 -1.07 3.19
CA ALA A 130 16.92 -1.38 3.19
C ALA A 130 16.13 -0.49 2.22
N TYR A 131 16.56 0.76 2.10
CA TYR A 131 15.93 1.73 1.23
C TYR A 131 16.24 1.45 -0.25
N ILE A 132 17.48 1.07 -0.56
CA ILE A 132 17.89 0.64 -1.90
C ILE A 132 17.04 -0.56 -2.34
N ASP A 133 16.87 -1.59 -1.51
CA ASP A 133 16.03 -2.75 -1.84
C ASP A 133 14.56 -2.33 -2.12
N ALA A 134 13.99 -1.51 -1.25
CA ALA A 134 12.62 -1.00 -1.42
C ALA A 134 12.46 -0.14 -2.69
N MET A 135 13.50 0.61 -3.05
CA MET A 135 13.51 1.43 -4.25
C MET A 135 13.77 0.63 -5.52
N VAL A 136 14.70 -0.33 -5.52
CA VAL A 136 15.00 -1.21 -6.66
C VAL A 136 13.74 -2.01 -7.03
N SER A 137 13.02 -2.53 -6.03
CA SER A 137 11.72 -3.20 -6.24
C SER A 137 10.73 -2.29 -6.98
N LYS A 138 10.67 -0.99 -6.63
CA LYS A 138 9.76 -0.01 -7.26
C LYS A 138 10.23 0.50 -8.62
N VAL A 139 11.53 0.73 -8.80
CA VAL A 139 12.13 1.18 -10.07
C VAL A 139 11.99 0.08 -11.12
N ALA A 140 12.20 -1.18 -10.73
CA ALA A 140 11.95 -2.33 -11.61
C ALA A 140 10.49 -2.39 -12.10
N THR A 141 9.52 -1.96 -11.28
CA THR A 141 8.10 -1.83 -11.67
C THR A 141 7.86 -0.62 -12.58
N ALA A 142 8.57 0.49 -12.38
CA ALA A 142 8.38 1.75 -13.11
C ALA A 142 9.07 1.81 -14.49
N SER A 143 10.13 1.02 -14.73
CA SER A 143 10.94 1.07 -15.96
C SER A 143 10.32 0.45 -17.22
N GLY A 144 8.99 0.31 -17.29
CA GLY A 144 8.27 0.23 -18.56
C GLY A 144 8.50 -1.04 -19.38
N ASN A 145 7.62 -2.02 -19.16
CA ASN A 145 6.94 -2.68 -20.26
C ASN A 145 5.50 -2.88 -19.81
N GLN A 146 4.62 -1.92 -20.12
CA GLN A 146 3.17 -2.09 -20.03
C GLN A 146 2.66 -3.07 -21.12
N SER A 147 3.37 -4.16 -21.36
CA SER A 147 2.73 -5.38 -21.88
C SER A 147 2.05 -6.01 -20.67
N LYS A 148 0.73 -6.26 -20.74
CA LYS A 148 -0.07 -7.01 -19.75
C LYS A 148 0.84 -7.81 -18.81
N TYR A 149 1.16 -7.26 -17.62
CA TYR A 149 2.13 -7.84 -16.72
C TYR A 149 1.62 -9.23 -16.33
N LYS A 150 2.17 -10.27 -16.97
CA LYS A 150 1.75 -11.64 -16.70
C LYS A 150 2.43 -12.04 -15.40
N PHE A 151 1.66 -11.99 -14.31
CA PHE A 151 2.10 -12.43 -12.98
C PHE A 151 2.87 -13.75 -13.06
N LYS A 152 4.10 -13.75 -12.55
CA LYS A 152 4.98 -14.92 -12.60
C LYS A 152 4.92 -15.65 -11.26
N ALA A 153 3.87 -16.44 -11.08
CA ALA A 153 3.59 -17.16 -9.83
C ALA A 153 4.80 -17.89 -9.23
N ASN A 154 5.61 -18.55 -10.07
CA ASN A 154 6.80 -19.26 -9.60
C ASN A 154 7.90 -18.29 -9.09
N LYS A 155 8.12 -17.15 -9.77
CA LYS A 155 9.10 -16.16 -9.32
C LYS A 155 8.69 -15.53 -7.99
N PHE A 156 7.41 -15.20 -7.86
CA PHE A 156 6.86 -14.69 -6.62
C PHE A 156 7.04 -15.71 -5.49
N ARG A 157 6.66 -16.98 -5.70
CA ARG A 157 6.83 -18.02 -4.68
C ARG A 157 8.28 -18.17 -4.23
N VAL A 158 9.23 -18.19 -5.17
CA VAL A 158 10.67 -18.26 -4.85
C VAL A 158 11.11 -17.05 -4.02
N ALA A 159 10.71 -15.84 -4.40
CA ALA A 159 11.03 -14.63 -3.63
C ALA A 159 10.46 -14.68 -2.20
N VAL A 160 9.27 -15.25 -2.00
CA VAL A 160 8.66 -15.43 -0.68
C VAL A 160 9.37 -16.49 0.15
N GLU A 161 9.73 -17.63 -0.47
CA GLU A 161 10.51 -18.68 0.16
C GLU A 161 11.87 -18.16 0.64
N GLU A 162 12.57 -17.38 -0.18
CA GLU A 162 13.84 -16.73 0.17
C GLU A 162 13.64 -15.67 1.26
N PHE A 163 12.60 -14.84 1.15
CA PHE A 163 12.32 -13.78 2.10
C PHE A 163 12.05 -14.32 3.51
N TYR A 164 11.30 -15.41 3.65
CA TYR A 164 10.98 -15.99 4.95
C TYR A 164 11.91 -17.12 5.40
N GLU A 165 12.94 -17.45 4.61
CA GLU A 165 13.79 -18.63 4.81
C GLU A 165 12.94 -19.92 4.92
N ALA A 166 11.84 -19.95 4.17
CA ALA A 166 10.73 -20.88 4.32
C ALA A 166 10.81 -22.09 3.38
N SER A 167 12.01 -22.42 2.87
CA SER A 167 12.22 -23.62 2.08
C SER A 167 13.53 -24.33 2.44
N LYS A 168 13.55 -25.65 2.32
CA LYS A 168 14.74 -26.48 2.48
C LYS A 168 14.62 -27.78 1.69
N MET A 169 15.75 -28.41 1.42
CA MET A 169 15.80 -29.77 0.85
C MET A 169 15.79 -30.80 1.99
N GLU A 170 15.09 -31.92 1.80
CA GLU A 170 15.01 -32.99 2.79
C GLU A 170 16.00 -34.12 2.48
N GLY A 171 17.07 -34.22 3.27
CA GLY A 171 18.05 -35.31 3.17
C GLY A 171 18.94 -35.23 1.92
N ALA A 172 19.47 -36.39 1.50
CA ALA A 172 20.30 -36.53 0.29
C ALA A 172 19.47 -36.66 -1.00
N ASP A 173 18.13 -36.62 -0.89
CA ASP A 173 17.21 -36.71 -2.03
C ASP A 173 16.92 -35.30 -2.55
N GLU A 174 17.66 -34.90 -3.58
CA GLU A 174 17.54 -33.58 -4.23
C GLU A 174 16.15 -33.31 -4.84
N PHE A 175 15.23 -34.27 -4.82
CA PHE A 175 13.89 -34.11 -5.39
C PHE A 175 12.81 -33.79 -4.35
N LYS A 176 13.10 -33.85 -3.04
CA LYS A 176 12.13 -33.55 -1.97
C LYS A 176 12.38 -32.17 -1.36
N LYS A 177 11.73 -31.16 -1.95
CA LYS A 177 11.67 -29.80 -1.41
C LYS A 177 10.55 -29.68 -0.35
N LEU A 178 10.91 -29.21 0.84
CA LEU A 178 9.98 -28.83 1.90
C LEU A 178 9.79 -27.32 1.93
N ALA A 179 8.59 -26.90 2.33
CA ALA A 179 8.26 -25.51 2.60
C ALA A 179 7.64 -25.35 3.99
N HIS A 180 7.91 -24.22 4.63
CA HIS A 180 7.44 -23.92 5.99
C HIS A 180 6.14 -23.13 5.95
N CYS A 181 5.03 -23.75 6.35
CA CYS A 181 3.78 -23.07 6.66
C CYS A 181 3.90 -22.33 8.00
N HIS A 182 3.64 -21.03 8.00
CA HIS A 182 3.70 -20.19 9.20
C HIS A 182 2.74 -20.63 10.33
N VAL A 183 1.72 -21.42 10.02
CA VAL A 183 0.73 -21.90 10.99
C VAL A 183 1.00 -23.33 11.44
N LEU A 184 1.41 -24.20 10.51
CA LEU A 184 1.46 -25.65 10.72
C LEU A 184 2.88 -26.24 10.75
N GLY A 185 3.91 -25.51 10.31
CA GLY A 185 5.29 -26.00 10.24
C GLY A 185 5.69 -26.53 8.86
N TRP A 186 6.59 -27.50 8.80
CA TRP A 186 7.14 -28.03 7.55
C TRP A 186 6.22 -29.03 6.85
N PHE A 187 6.02 -28.84 5.54
CA PHE A 187 5.26 -29.73 4.66
C PHE A 187 5.99 -29.89 3.31
N LEU A 188 5.53 -30.83 2.49
CA LEU A 188 5.98 -30.91 1.10
C LEU A 188 5.67 -29.57 0.40
N SER A 189 6.62 -29.09 -0.41
CA SER A 189 6.51 -27.79 -1.07
C SER A 189 5.25 -27.66 -1.94
N LYS A 190 4.71 -28.78 -2.46
CA LYS A 190 3.48 -28.82 -3.24
C LYS A 190 2.21 -28.55 -2.43
N ASP A 191 2.23 -28.68 -1.11
CA ASP A 191 1.07 -28.47 -0.23
C ASP A 191 1.08 -27.08 0.41
N VAL A 192 2.15 -26.31 0.20
CA VAL A 192 2.33 -24.95 0.73
C VAL A 192 2.26 -23.95 -0.41
N ARG A 193 1.67 -22.79 -0.12
CA ARG A 193 1.36 -21.72 -1.05
C ARG A 193 1.90 -20.41 -0.52
N ALA A 194 2.39 -19.56 -1.43
CA ALA A 194 2.69 -18.16 -1.11
C ALA A 194 1.39 -17.37 -1.18
N ALA A 195 0.66 -17.38 -0.06
CA ALA A 195 -0.69 -16.83 0.05
C ALA A 195 -0.62 -15.30 0.10
N HIS A 196 -1.31 -14.63 -0.82
CA HIS A 196 -1.37 -13.17 -0.86
C HIS A 196 -2.28 -12.63 0.24
N LEU A 197 -1.83 -11.57 0.92
CA LEU A 197 -2.63 -10.85 1.90
C LEU A 197 -3.62 -9.91 1.21
N VAL A 198 -3.10 -9.08 0.29
CA VAL A 198 -3.89 -8.32 -0.69
C VAL A 198 -3.98 -9.15 -1.98
N PRO A 199 -5.18 -9.63 -2.36
CA PRO A 199 -5.33 -10.47 -3.55
C PRO A 199 -4.91 -9.75 -4.84
N LYS A 200 -4.25 -10.50 -5.72
CA LYS A 200 -3.83 -10.03 -7.07
C LYS A 200 -4.99 -9.71 -8.02
N SER A 201 -6.20 -10.17 -7.71
CA SER A 201 -7.42 -9.89 -8.47
C SER A 201 -7.93 -8.47 -8.25
N LEU A 202 -7.45 -7.78 -7.21
CA LEU A 202 -7.82 -6.40 -6.94
C LEU A 202 -7.06 -5.45 -7.88
N ASP A 203 -7.74 -4.39 -8.30
CA ASP A 203 -7.18 -3.38 -9.20
C ASP A 203 -6.01 -2.63 -8.54
N GLU A 204 -4.84 -2.66 -9.18
CA GLU A 204 -3.61 -2.05 -8.65
C GLU A 204 -3.76 -0.56 -8.37
N CYS A 205 -4.46 0.18 -9.23
CA CYS A 205 -4.68 1.61 -9.06
C CYS A 205 -5.54 1.91 -7.82
N SER A 206 -6.63 1.17 -7.67
CA SER A 206 -7.55 1.30 -6.54
C SER A 206 -6.85 0.93 -5.22
N VAL A 207 -6.10 -0.16 -5.21
CA VAL A 207 -5.35 -0.59 -4.02
C VAL A 207 -4.22 0.41 -3.71
N ALA A 208 -3.51 0.93 -4.71
CA ALA A 208 -2.49 1.96 -4.50
C ALA A 208 -3.09 3.24 -3.91
N HIS A 209 -4.22 3.69 -4.44
CA HIS A 209 -4.94 4.84 -3.93
C HIS A 209 -5.38 4.63 -2.47
N LEU A 210 -5.86 3.43 -2.13
CA LEU A 210 -6.26 3.07 -0.77
C LEU A 210 -5.11 3.15 0.22
N PHE A 211 -3.92 2.64 -0.15
CA PHE A 211 -2.71 2.78 0.66
C PHE A 211 -2.09 4.19 0.59
N GLY A 212 -2.64 5.09 -0.23
CA GLY A 212 -2.13 6.43 -0.44
C GLY A 212 -0.78 6.47 -1.17
N ALA A 213 -0.49 5.43 -1.95
CA ALA A 213 0.70 5.31 -2.78
C ALA A 213 0.36 5.62 -4.25
N GLY A 214 1.32 6.14 -5.01
CA GLY A 214 1.16 6.32 -6.46
C GLY A 214 1.18 4.99 -7.22
N THR A 215 1.87 3.99 -6.68
CA THR A 215 1.95 2.62 -7.18
C THR A 215 2.21 1.68 -6.00
N ILE A 216 1.83 0.41 -6.17
CA ILE A 216 2.13 -0.68 -5.22
C ILE A 216 2.74 -1.85 -5.99
N THR A 217 3.58 -2.62 -5.32
CA THR A 217 4.10 -3.88 -5.87
C THR A 217 3.33 -5.02 -5.23
N ILE A 218 2.35 -5.58 -5.93
CA ILE A 218 1.53 -6.71 -5.42
C ILE A 218 2.42 -7.93 -5.14
N ASP A 219 3.46 -8.11 -5.95
CA ASP A 219 4.44 -9.21 -5.87
C ASP A 219 5.51 -9.01 -4.77
N ASP A 220 5.33 -8.04 -3.86
CA ASP A 220 6.20 -7.86 -2.70
C ASP A 220 6.05 -9.06 -1.75
N PRO A 221 7.14 -9.76 -1.37
CA PRO A 221 7.05 -10.87 -0.41
C PRO A 221 6.38 -10.52 0.91
N ARG A 222 6.43 -9.24 1.34
CA ARG A 222 5.75 -8.74 2.54
C ARG A 222 4.23 -8.72 2.40
N ASN A 223 3.70 -8.77 1.18
CA ASN A 223 2.28 -8.97 0.86
C ASN A 223 1.88 -10.46 0.91
N SER A 224 2.68 -11.33 1.53
CA SER A 224 2.35 -12.75 1.58
C SER A 224 2.76 -13.46 2.86
N LEU A 225 2.21 -14.66 3.00
CA LEU A 225 2.60 -15.65 3.98
C LEU A 225 2.70 -17.02 3.29
N MET A 226 3.66 -17.84 3.72
CA MET A 226 3.68 -19.25 3.38
C MET A 226 2.62 -19.99 4.21
N LEU A 227 1.57 -20.50 3.57
CA LEU A 227 0.44 -21.18 4.20
C LEU A 227 0.21 -22.54 3.54
N HIS A 228 -0.23 -23.53 4.31
CA HIS A 228 -0.72 -24.78 3.74
C HIS A 228 -1.98 -24.49 2.91
N GLN A 229 -2.21 -25.21 1.81
CA GLN A 229 -3.30 -24.92 0.86
C GLN A 229 -4.68 -24.78 1.52
N HIS A 230 -5.05 -25.67 2.46
CA HIS A 230 -6.31 -25.54 3.20
C HIS A 230 -6.39 -24.31 4.11
N ILE A 231 -5.25 -23.82 4.61
CA ILE A 231 -5.19 -22.61 5.43
C ILE A 231 -5.29 -21.36 4.54
N GLU A 232 -4.61 -21.35 3.39
CA GLU A 232 -4.77 -20.29 2.38
C GLU A 232 -6.23 -20.19 1.93
N MET A 233 -6.85 -21.31 1.55
CA MET A 233 -8.24 -21.36 1.11
C MET A 233 -9.20 -20.82 2.18
N ALA A 234 -9.00 -21.20 3.45
CA ALA A 234 -9.82 -20.67 4.53
C ALA A 234 -9.60 -19.18 4.79
N MET A 235 -8.37 -18.68 4.56
CA MET A 235 -8.09 -17.25 4.64
C MET A 235 -8.83 -16.53 3.51
N ASP A 236 -8.82 -17.06 2.28
CA ASP A 236 -9.47 -16.48 1.10
C ASP A 236 -10.99 -16.43 1.23
N LYS A 237 -11.59 -17.44 1.89
CA LYS A 237 -13.02 -17.48 2.21
C LYS A 237 -13.43 -16.61 3.42
N GLY A 238 -12.45 -16.00 4.11
CA GLY A 238 -12.70 -15.23 5.34
C GLY A 238 -13.07 -16.10 6.56
N SER A 239 -12.87 -17.42 6.48
CA SER A 239 -13.10 -18.39 7.57
C SER A 239 -12.04 -18.32 8.66
N ILE A 240 -10.87 -17.77 8.33
CA ILE A 240 -9.85 -17.38 9.28
C ILE A 240 -9.37 -15.96 9.04
N VAL A 241 -8.77 -15.36 10.06
CA VAL A 241 -8.14 -14.05 10.00
C VAL A 241 -6.85 -14.07 10.83
N ILE A 242 -5.86 -13.28 10.42
CA ILE A 242 -4.61 -13.12 11.14
C ILE A 242 -4.64 -11.77 11.85
N VAL A 243 -4.40 -11.77 13.16
CA VAL A 243 -4.47 -10.56 13.99
C VAL A 243 -3.22 -10.42 14.86
N PRO A 244 -2.85 -9.19 15.27
CA PRO A 244 -1.74 -9.00 16.17
C PRO A 244 -2.08 -9.53 17.57
N LEU A 245 -1.11 -10.17 18.20
CA LEU A 245 -1.10 -10.37 19.65
C LEU A 245 -0.67 -9.05 20.29
N LYS A 246 -1.44 -8.60 21.28
CA LYS A 246 -1.11 -7.41 22.07
C LYS A 246 0.28 -7.63 22.70
N ALA A 247 1.25 -6.82 22.28
CA ALA A 247 2.58 -6.85 22.85
C ALA A 247 2.50 -6.41 24.33
N PRO A 248 3.14 -7.13 25.26
CA PRO A 248 3.24 -6.71 26.66
C PRO A 248 3.93 -5.34 26.81
N GLU A 249 4.90 -5.06 25.93
CA GLU A 249 5.73 -3.84 25.96
C GLU A 249 5.82 -3.19 24.57
N ALA A 250 6.00 -1.87 24.52
CA ALA A 250 6.02 -1.08 23.28
C ALA A 250 7.21 -1.39 22.35
N ARG A 251 8.26 -2.06 22.84
CA ARG A 251 9.48 -2.39 22.09
C ARG A 251 9.54 -3.85 21.62
N GLU A 252 8.61 -4.69 22.05
CA GLU A 252 8.59 -6.08 21.60
C GLU A 252 8.07 -6.20 20.17
N MET A 253 8.67 -7.12 19.41
CA MET A 253 8.21 -7.45 18.07
C MET A 253 6.77 -7.98 18.11
N VAL A 254 5.91 -7.39 17.28
CA VAL A 254 4.52 -7.83 17.14
C VAL A 254 4.48 -9.29 16.72
N LYS A 255 3.82 -10.12 17.54
CA LYS A 255 3.50 -11.50 17.21
C LYS A 255 2.13 -11.56 16.56
N TRP A 256 1.91 -12.53 15.70
CA TRP A 256 0.66 -12.70 14.94
C TRP A 256 0.01 -14.01 15.35
N LYS A 257 -1.33 -14.04 15.43
CA LYS A 257 -2.08 -15.28 15.65
C LYS A 257 -3.17 -15.46 14.62
N VAL A 258 -3.52 -16.72 14.35
CA VAL A 258 -4.69 -17.09 13.55
C VAL A 258 -5.92 -17.11 14.45
N LEU A 259 -7.03 -16.55 13.99
CA LEU A 259 -8.35 -16.74 14.58
C LEU A 259 -9.27 -17.35 13.54
N VAL A 260 -10.06 -18.31 13.97
CA VAL A 260 -11.18 -18.87 13.20
C VAL A 260 -12.37 -17.94 13.41
N THR A 261 -12.93 -17.41 12.34
CA THR A 261 -14.06 -16.46 12.36
C THR A 261 -15.40 -17.17 12.44
N ASP A 262 -15.44 -18.46 12.12
CA ASP A 262 -16.60 -19.33 12.24
C ASP A 262 -16.45 -20.34 13.38
N PRO A 263 -17.19 -20.18 14.50
CA PRO A 263 -17.18 -21.17 15.57
C PRO A 263 -17.61 -22.57 15.11
N THR A 264 -18.44 -22.70 14.07
CA THR A 264 -18.90 -24.01 13.57
C THR A 264 -17.76 -24.83 12.98
N LEU A 265 -16.75 -24.16 12.41
CA LEU A 265 -15.59 -24.82 11.82
C LEU A 265 -14.65 -25.43 12.86
N LEU A 266 -14.68 -24.99 14.13
CA LEU A 266 -13.71 -25.37 15.16
C LEU A 266 -13.53 -26.90 15.30
N ASN A 267 -14.59 -27.68 15.09
CA ASN A 267 -14.55 -29.14 15.20
C ASN A 267 -14.20 -29.86 13.90
N HIS A 268 -14.19 -29.16 12.76
CA HIS A 268 -13.86 -29.72 11.45
C HIS A 268 -12.36 -30.00 11.35
N ILE A 269 -12.03 -31.03 10.57
CA ILE A 269 -10.67 -31.50 10.33
C ILE A 269 -10.06 -30.69 9.18
N ILE A 270 -8.83 -30.21 9.36
CA ILE A 270 -8.05 -29.53 8.31
C ILE A 270 -7.11 -30.53 7.64
N LEU A 271 -6.44 -31.33 8.47
CA LEU A 271 -5.47 -32.35 8.09
C LEU A 271 -5.67 -33.56 9.02
N PRO A 272 -5.19 -34.76 8.66
CA PRO A 272 -5.24 -35.89 9.57
C PRO A 272 -4.74 -35.52 10.97
N LYS A 273 -5.62 -35.63 11.97
CA LYS A 273 -5.37 -35.30 13.40
C LYS A 273 -5.21 -33.80 13.74
N VAL A 274 -5.49 -32.88 12.82
CA VAL A 274 -5.48 -31.43 13.07
C VAL A 274 -6.86 -30.85 12.78
N LYS A 275 -7.47 -30.20 13.78
CA LYS A 275 -8.75 -29.50 13.68
C LYS A 275 -8.57 -27.99 13.72
N TRP A 276 -9.59 -27.24 13.29
CA TRP A 276 -9.58 -25.78 13.36
C TRP A 276 -9.41 -25.22 14.77
N LYS A 277 -9.98 -25.87 15.79
CA LYS A 277 -9.74 -25.50 17.19
C LYS A 277 -8.27 -25.58 17.60
N ASP A 278 -7.47 -26.44 16.97
CA ASP A 278 -6.06 -26.62 17.31
C ASP A 278 -5.18 -25.48 16.75
N ILE A 279 -5.70 -24.73 15.77
CA ILE A 279 -5.04 -23.54 15.21
C ILE A 279 -5.69 -22.23 15.65
N HIS A 280 -6.92 -22.24 16.17
CA HIS A 280 -7.57 -21.05 16.69
C HIS A 280 -6.76 -20.48 17.86
N GLY A 281 -6.34 -19.23 17.74
CA GLY A 281 -5.49 -18.56 18.72
C GLY A 281 -4.00 -18.89 18.59
N LYS A 282 -3.60 -19.79 17.68
CA LYS A 282 -2.21 -20.20 17.51
C LYS A 282 -1.36 -19.08 16.91
N THR A 283 -0.22 -18.82 17.55
CA THR A 283 0.77 -17.85 17.07
C THR A 283 1.46 -18.37 15.81
N LEU A 284 1.67 -17.50 14.83
CA LEU A 284 2.45 -17.79 13.63
C LEU A 284 3.93 -17.96 13.99
N THR A 285 4.56 -18.95 13.37
CA THR A 285 5.99 -19.23 13.49
C THR A 285 6.73 -18.69 12.26
N PHE A 286 7.70 -17.82 12.47
CA PHE A 286 8.61 -17.32 11.45
C PHE A 286 10.01 -17.88 11.72
N LEU A 287 10.70 -18.35 10.69
CA LEU A 287 12.05 -18.93 10.83
C LEU A 287 13.12 -17.85 10.98
N GLY A 288 12.97 -16.74 10.25
CA GLY A 288 13.84 -15.58 10.35
C GLY A 288 13.19 -14.36 11.03
N HIS A 289 13.79 -13.20 10.84
CA HIS A 289 13.31 -11.92 11.37
C HIS A 289 12.31 -11.20 10.47
N ASN A 290 12.14 -11.67 9.23
CA ASN A 290 11.26 -11.05 8.25
C ASN A 290 9.78 -11.25 8.62
N ARG A 291 8.96 -10.22 8.42
CA ARG A 291 7.53 -10.21 8.73
C ARG A 291 6.73 -9.65 7.56
N PRO A 292 5.46 -10.06 7.39
CA PRO A 292 4.55 -9.36 6.49
C PRO A 292 4.38 -7.91 6.92
N ALA A 293 4.12 -7.02 5.97
CA ALA A 293 3.87 -5.61 6.28
C ALA A 293 2.52 -5.47 6.99
N LYS A 294 2.46 -4.72 8.10
CA LYS A 294 1.23 -4.59 8.90
C LYS A 294 0.05 -4.05 8.09
N ARG A 295 0.30 -3.13 7.15
CA ARG A 295 -0.75 -2.56 6.29
C ARG A 295 -1.48 -3.62 5.46
N TYR A 296 -0.79 -4.66 4.98
CA TYR A 296 -1.38 -5.72 4.16
C TYR A 296 -2.20 -6.67 5.03
N LEU A 297 -1.70 -7.02 6.21
CA LEU A 297 -2.48 -7.79 7.18
C LEU A 297 -3.70 -7.00 7.68
N TYR A 298 -3.57 -5.69 7.91
CA TYR A 298 -4.68 -4.84 8.30
C TYR A 298 -5.75 -4.77 7.21
N PHE A 299 -5.34 -4.58 5.96
CA PHE A 299 -6.28 -4.62 4.84
C PHE A 299 -6.98 -5.99 4.75
N ARG A 300 -6.25 -7.10 4.93
CA ARG A 300 -6.86 -8.43 4.95
C ARG A 300 -7.86 -8.62 6.11
N TYR A 301 -7.56 -8.07 7.28
CA TYR A 301 -8.48 -8.04 8.42
C TYR A 301 -9.77 -7.27 8.10
N VAL A 302 -9.65 -6.09 7.49
CA VAL A 302 -10.78 -5.28 7.02
C VAL A 302 -11.60 -6.03 5.97
N MET A 303 -10.95 -6.63 4.96
CA MET A 303 -11.64 -7.40 3.93
C MET A 303 -12.47 -8.52 4.55
N THR A 304 -11.87 -9.30 5.47
CA THR A 304 -12.55 -10.40 6.16
C THR A 304 -13.77 -9.92 6.94
N TYR A 305 -13.64 -8.80 7.65
CA TYR A 305 -14.76 -8.18 8.36
C TYR A 305 -15.91 -7.79 7.40
N LEU A 306 -15.59 -7.12 6.29
CA LEU A 306 -16.60 -6.69 5.31
C LEU A 306 -17.29 -7.88 4.64
N MET A 307 -16.54 -8.94 4.30
CA MET A 307 -17.07 -10.18 3.74
C MET A 307 -18.05 -10.86 4.71
N LEU A 308 -17.70 -10.96 5.99
CA LEU A 308 -18.56 -11.58 7.00
C LEU A 308 -19.82 -10.77 7.28
N LYS A 309 -19.71 -9.43 7.32
CA LYS A 309 -20.88 -8.53 7.43
C LYS A 309 -21.82 -8.68 6.24
N ASN A 310 -21.30 -8.73 5.03
CA ASN A 310 -22.10 -8.93 3.82
C ASN A 310 -22.88 -10.27 3.84
N LYS A 311 -22.27 -11.32 4.42
CA LYS A 311 -22.89 -12.64 4.59
C LYS A 311 -23.88 -12.73 5.76
N GLY A 312 -24.07 -11.66 6.53
CA GLY A 312 -24.87 -11.70 7.76
C GLY A 312 -24.26 -12.57 8.87
N ARG A 313 -22.96 -12.89 8.81
CA ARG A 313 -22.26 -13.68 9.83
C ARG A 313 -21.73 -12.73 10.91
N LEU A 314 -22.51 -12.59 11.98
CA LEU A 314 -22.34 -11.49 12.92
C LEU A 314 -21.49 -11.80 14.15
N ASP A 315 -21.25 -13.05 14.53
CA ASP A 315 -20.63 -13.38 15.82
C ASP A 315 -19.23 -12.74 15.98
N TRP A 316 -18.31 -13.03 15.05
CA TRP A 316 -16.98 -12.43 15.08
C TRP A 316 -17.01 -10.92 14.79
N ALA A 317 -17.90 -10.48 13.88
CA ALA A 317 -18.05 -9.06 13.57
C ALA A 317 -18.50 -8.26 14.80
N GLN A 318 -19.38 -8.83 15.63
CA GLN A 318 -19.84 -8.25 16.89
C GLN A 318 -18.72 -8.23 17.94
N GLU A 319 -17.86 -9.25 18.00
CA GLU A 319 -16.66 -9.22 18.85
C GLU A 319 -15.70 -8.10 18.46
N VAL A 320 -15.54 -7.84 17.16
CA VAL A 320 -14.75 -6.71 16.66
C VAL A 320 -15.39 -5.37 17.05
N GLU A 321 -16.70 -5.21 16.81
CA GLU A 321 -17.46 -4.01 17.14
C GLU A 321 -17.48 -3.69 18.63
N THR A 322 -17.56 -4.72 19.47
CA THR A 322 -17.50 -4.59 20.95
C THR A 322 -16.08 -4.44 21.49
N GLY A 323 -15.07 -4.42 20.60
CA GLY A 323 -13.67 -4.24 20.96
C GLY A 323 -13.00 -5.47 21.58
N LYS A 324 -13.68 -6.63 21.64
CA LYS A 324 -13.12 -7.88 22.16
C LYS A 324 -12.02 -8.44 21.26
N CYS A 325 -12.15 -8.27 19.94
CA CYS A 325 -11.19 -8.72 18.94
C CYS A 325 -10.65 -7.55 18.08
N MET A 326 -10.13 -6.53 18.75
CA MET A 326 -9.63 -5.30 18.11
C MET A 326 -8.24 -5.49 17.48
N TRP A 327 -8.04 -4.86 16.31
CA TRP A 327 -6.70 -4.70 15.73
C TRP A 327 -5.82 -3.81 16.62
N ALA A 328 -4.94 -4.44 17.39
CA ALA A 328 -4.21 -3.78 18.48
C ALA A 328 -2.97 -2.99 18.03
N THR A 329 -2.58 -3.03 16.76
CA THR A 329 -1.42 -2.29 16.25
C THR A 329 -1.88 -0.99 15.57
N PRO A 330 -1.60 0.19 16.17
CA PRO A 330 -1.93 1.47 15.56
C PRO A 330 -1.03 1.75 14.36
N GLY A 331 -1.52 2.54 13.40
CA GLY A 331 -0.72 2.97 12.25
C GLY A 331 -1.57 3.51 11.11
N LYS A 332 -1.09 4.50 10.37
CA LYS A 332 -1.88 5.17 9.32
C LYS A 332 -1.87 4.36 8.02
N TYR A 333 -2.53 3.21 8.02
CA TYR A 333 -2.43 2.19 6.96
C TYR A 333 -3.26 2.52 5.73
N LEU A 334 -4.52 2.92 5.90
CA LEU A 334 -5.47 3.10 4.80
C LEU A 334 -6.01 4.53 4.75
N ARG A 335 -6.39 4.99 3.55
CA ARG A 335 -7.09 6.26 3.37
C ARG A 335 -8.50 6.15 3.96
N ARG A 336 -8.86 7.07 4.85
CA ARG A 336 -10.14 7.03 5.59
C ARG A 336 -11.36 7.10 4.68
N SER A 337 -11.38 8.09 3.78
CA SER A 337 -12.49 8.34 2.85
C SER A 337 -12.78 7.11 1.98
N MET A 338 -11.74 6.56 1.36
CA MET A 338 -11.85 5.36 0.53
C MET A 338 -12.28 4.13 1.32
N LEU A 339 -11.78 3.94 2.55
CA LEU A 339 -12.17 2.83 3.42
C LEU A 339 -13.66 2.90 3.79
N VAL A 340 -14.15 4.09 4.16
CA VAL A 340 -15.59 4.31 4.47
C VAL A 340 -16.45 4.05 3.23
N ASN A 341 -16.00 4.53 2.07
CA ASN A 341 -16.67 4.33 0.79
C ASN A 341 -16.72 2.86 0.36
N LEU A 342 -15.65 2.11 0.60
CA LEU A 342 -15.57 0.67 0.36
C LEU A 342 -16.53 -0.10 1.27
N ALA A 343 -16.52 0.20 2.58
CA ALA A 343 -17.35 -0.51 3.55
C ALA A 343 -18.85 -0.37 3.25
N ARG A 344 -19.30 0.84 2.88
CA ARG A 344 -20.67 1.11 2.45
C ARG A 344 -21.08 0.27 1.24
N ARG A 345 -20.17 0.04 0.29
CA ARG A 345 -20.47 -0.67 -0.96
C ARG A 345 -20.41 -2.19 -0.85
N VAL A 346 -19.50 -2.71 0.00
CA VAL A 346 -19.30 -4.16 0.15
C VAL A 346 -20.29 -4.77 1.14
N SER A 347 -20.66 -4.03 2.17
CA SER A 347 -21.47 -4.58 3.26
C SER A 347 -22.79 -3.87 3.50
N ASP A 348 -23.07 -2.73 2.85
CA ASP A 348 -24.23 -1.86 3.15
C ASP A 348 -24.33 -1.39 4.62
N HIS A 349 -23.25 -1.53 5.40
CA HIS A 349 -23.19 -1.14 6.80
C HIS A 349 -22.17 -0.02 7.04
N TYR A 350 -22.38 0.71 8.14
CA TYR A 350 -21.39 1.65 8.65
C TYR A 350 -20.17 0.89 9.18
N LEU A 351 -18.98 1.35 8.78
CA LEU A 351 -17.74 0.85 9.34
C LEU A 351 -17.60 1.38 10.78
N PRO A 352 -17.36 0.53 11.79
CA PRO A 352 -17.20 0.99 13.17
C PRO A 352 -15.93 1.85 13.35
N GLU A 353 -15.98 2.81 14.28
CA GLU A 353 -14.90 3.77 14.55
C GLU A 353 -13.53 3.14 14.82
N VAL A 354 -13.53 1.92 15.38
CA VAL A 354 -12.32 1.13 15.65
C VAL A 354 -11.46 0.91 14.40
N PHE A 355 -12.05 0.94 13.21
CA PHE A 355 -11.35 0.73 11.94
C PHE A 355 -10.78 2.00 11.32
N TYR A 356 -11.03 3.19 11.87
CA TYR A 356 -10.49 4.40 11.26
C TYR A 356 -9.88 5.41 12.22
N ASN A 357 -10.21 5.40 13.51
CA ASN A 357 -9.71 6.44 14.42
C ASN A 357 -8.18 6.45 14.57
N THR A 358 -7.52 5.27 14.59
CA THR A 358 -6.07 5.14 14.80
C THR A 358 -5.34 4.45 13.65
N THR A 359 -6.09 3.91 12.69
CA THR A 359 -5.58 3.04 11.61
C THR A 359 -5.64 3.68 10.22
N THR A 360 -6.15 4.91 10.11
CA THR A 360 -6.34 5.61 8.82
C THR A 360 -5.66 6.97 8.78
N PHE A 361 -5.57 7.52 7.57
CA PHE A 361 -5.16 8.90 7.33
C PHE A 361 -6.20 9.65 6.50
N ASP A 362 -6.27 10.95 6.77
CA ASP A 362 -7.06 11.89 5.97
C ASP A 362 -6.16 12.59 4.94
N VAL A 363 -6.75 12.91 3.80
CA VAL A 363 -6.15 13.76 2.76
C VAL A 363 -7.00 15.01 2.69
N SER A 364 -6.38 16.19 2.74
CA SER A 364 -7.07 17.44 2.44
C SER A 364 -7.39 17.49 0.95
N ASP A 365 -8.55 16.97 0.56
CA ASP A 365 -9.10 17.02 -0.80
C ASP A 365 -9.72 18.40 -1.04
N ASN A 366 -8.95 19.31 -1.63
CA ASN A 366 -9.43 20.64 -2.00
C ASN A 366 -10.04 20.67 -3.42
N GLY A 367 -10.55 19.56 -3.95
CA GLY A 367 -11.12 19.51 -5.31
C GLY A 367 -12.24 18.50 -5.48
N THR A 368 -13.32 18.89 -6.17
CA THR A 368 -14.48 18.06 -6.52
C THR A 368 -14.10 16.86 -7.41
N ASP A 369 -13.16 17.02 -8.35
CA ASP A 369 -12.73 15.96 -9.27
C ASP A 369 -12.03 14.79 -8.55
N ALA A 370 -11.40 15.06 -7.39
CA ALA A 370 -10.76 14.03 -6.59
C ALA A 370 -11.78 13.08 -5.94
N GLN A 371 -12.95 13.60 -5.57
CA GLN A 371 -14.02 12.84 -4.92
C GLN A 371 -14.72 11.90 -5.91
N GLU A 372 -15.03 12.37 -7.13
CA GLU A 372 -15.64 11.54 -8.19
C GLU A 372 -14.69 10.41 -8.65
N THR A 373 -13.39 10.71 -8.68
CA THR A 373 -12.35 9.71 -8.98
C THR A 373 -12.24 8.66 -7.86
N GLU A 374 -12.28 9.08 -6.59
CA GLU A 374 -12.22 8.17 -5.44
C GLU A 374 -13.45 7.25 -5.36
N ASP A 375 -14.64 7.78 -5.63
CA ASP A 375 -15.87 6.97 -5.67
C ASP A 375 -15.80 5.90 -6.76
N SER A 376 -15.25 6.23 -7.93
CA SER A 376 -15.03 5.28 -9.03
C SER A 376 -14.07 4.16 -8.64
N LEU A 377 -12.95 4.49 -7.99
CA LEU A 377 -11.98 3.51 -7.49
C LEU A 377 -12.57 2.63 -6.39
N ALA A 378 -13.39 3.18 -5.50
CA ALA A 378 -14.08 2.42 -4.47
C ALA A 378 -15.11 1.43 -5.07
N ILE A 379 -15.80 1.81 -6.16
CA ILE A 379 -16.71 0.91 -6.90
C ILE A 379 -15.93 -0.26 -7.51
N ILE A 380 -14.83 0.03 -8.22
CA ILE A 380 -14.00 -1.00 -8.84
C ILE A 380 -13.49 -1.98 -7.78
N LEU A 381 -12.96 -1.46 -6.67
CA LEU A 381 -12.44 -2.29 -5.59
C LEU A 381 -13.53 -3.14 -4.94
N ALA A 382 -14.70 -2.56 -4.66
CA ALA A 382 -15.83 -3.29 -4.09
C ALA A 382 -16.30 -4.43 -5.00
N ASN A 383 -16.44 -4.15 -6.30
CA ASN A 383 -16.83 -5.15 -7.29
C ASN A 383 -15.80 -6.29 -7.34
N ASN A 384 -14.51 -5.98 -7.42
CA ASN A 384 -13.46 -7.01 -7.45
C ASN A 384 -13.42 -7.84 -6.17
N MET A 385 -13.69 -7.24 -5.01
CA MET A 385 -13.80 -8.00 -3.74
C MET A 385 -14.99 -8.96 -3.75
N LEU A 386 -16.14 -8.53 -4.27
CA LEU A 386 -17.35 -9.35 -4.34
C LEU A 386 -17.21 -10.47 -5.39
N THR A 387 -16.60 -10.20 -6.55
CA THR A 387 -16.37 -11.21 -7.59
C THR A 387 -15.32 -12.23 -7.18
N HIS A 388 -14.18 -11.77 -6.63
CA HIS A 388 -13.13 -12.66 -6.15
C HIS A 388 -13.66 -13.62 -5.07
N HIS A 389 -14.58 -13.14 -4.23
CA HIS A 389 -15.23 -14.00 -3.27
C HIS A 389 -16.08 -15.09 -3.93
N LYS A 390 -16.92 -14.75 -4.91
CA LYS A 390 -17.81 -15.72 -5.58
C LYS A 390 -17.02 -16.82 -6.27
N GLU A 391 -15.98 -16.45 -7.01
CA GLU A 391 -15.08 -17.39 -7.68
C GLU A 391 -14.47 -18.41 -6.70
N LYS A 392 -14.18 -17.98 -5.45
CA LYS A 392 -13.65 -18.86 -4.40
C LYS A 392 -14.68 -19.71 -3.66
N GLU A 393 -15.97 -19.42 -3.82
CA GLU A 393 -17.05 -20.28 -3.33
C GLU A 393 -17.38 -21.37 -4.35
N ASP A 394 -17.33 -21.04 -5.65
CA ASP A 394 -17.68 -21.96 -6.74
C ASP A 394 -16.58 -23.01 -7.03
N GLU A 395 -15.31 -22.73 -6.71
CA GLU A 395 -14.18 -23.69 -6.83
C GLU A 395 -14.35 -24.95 -5.92
N ASP A 396 -15.31 -24.99 -4.99
CA ASP A 396 -15.59 -26.16 -4.14
C ASP A 396 -16.46 -27.25 -4.80
N GLU A 397 -17.04 -26.99 -5.99
CA GLU A 397 -17.94 -27.94 -6.65
C GLU A 397 -17.26 -28.86 -7.70
N ASP A 398 -16.01 -28.58 -8.11
CA ASP A 398 -15.35 -29.26 -9.26
C ASP A 398 -13.95 -29.85 -8.96
N ASP A 399 -13.66 -30.28 -7.73
CA ASP A 399 -12.46 -31.08 -7.44
C ASP A 399 -12.73 -32.59 -7.62
N GLU A 400 -13.13 -33.01 -8.83
CA GLU A 400 -12.94 -34.38 -9.33
C GLU A 400 -11.77 -34.41 -10.33
N ASP A 401 -10.65 -34.98 -9.88
CA ASP A 401 -9.56 -35.63 -10.63
C ASP A 401 -9.26 -35.14 -12.07
N ASP A 402 -8.15 -34.42 -12.24
CA ASP A 402 -7.38 -34.50 -13.49
C ASP A 402 -5.86 -34.57 -13.20
N ASP A 403 -5.46 -35.58 -12.42
CA ASP A 403 -4.10 -36.10 -12.43
C ASP A 403 -3.90 -36.89 -13.73
N LYS A 404 -3.51 -36.20 -14.80
CA LYS A 404 -2.95 -36.87 -15.98
C LYS A 404 -1.55 -37.35 -15.66
N GLU A 405 -1.44 -38.64 -15.38
CA GLU A 405 -0.18 -39.38 -15.39
C GLU A 405 0.63 -39.08 -16.66
N PRO A 406 1.95 -38.87 -16.56
CA PRO A 406 2.81 -38.83 -17.73
C PRO A 406 2.90 -40.25 -18.31
N LYS A 407 2.43 -40.40 -19.56
CA LYS A 407 2.67 -41.60 -20.35
C LYS A 407 4.17 -41.72 -20.66
N GLU A 408 4.70 -42.87 -20.24
CA GLU A 408 5.96 -43.58 -20.57
C GLU A 408 7.08 -42.85 -21.32
#